data_AF-A0A327KST7-F1
#
_entry.id   AF-A0A327KST7-F1
#
_cell.length_a   1.000
_cell.length_b   1.000
_cell.length_c   1.000
_cell.angle_alpha   90.00
_cell.angle_beta   90.00
_cell.angle_gamma   90.00
#
_symmetry.space_group_name_H-M   'P 1'
#
loop_
_entity.id
_entity.type
_entity.pdbx_description
1 polymer ?
#
loop_
_entity_poly.entity_id
_entity_poly.type
_entity_poly.pdbx_seq_one_letter_code
_entity_poly.pdbx_strand_id
1 'polypeptide(L)'
;MKALILYVVFVLIGAAIAAGISYYVEMYVSVTAGLITFLALFFTNFVTAWLAVIFAMDGSLRNATGRAEQLEIEAKTRRAH
;
A
#
# COMPACT_ATOMS: atom_id res chain seq x y z
N MET A 1 -12.23 1.30 12.46
CA MET A 1 -11.88 2.69 12.06
C MET A 1 -10.44 2.85 11.57
N LYS A 2 -9.41 2.32 12.25
CA LYS A 2 -7.99 2.51 11.85
C LYS A 2 -7.65 2.02 10.43
N ALA A 3 -8.13 0.84 10.04
CA ALA A 3 -7.92 0.29 8.69
C ALA A 3 -8.52 1.18 7.59
N LEU A 4 -9.71 1.72 7.82
CA LEU A 4 -10.37 2.64 6.89
C LEU A 4 -9.56 3.93 6.71
N ILE A 5 -9.05 4.50 7.80
CA ILE A 5 -8.20 5.70 7.74
C ILE A 5 -6.92 5.41 6.94
N LEU A 6 -6.24 4.30 7.21
CA LEU A 6 -5.03 3.91 6.48
C LEU A 6 -5.31 3.71 4.99
N TYR A 7 -6.43 3.07 4.66
CA TYR A 7 -6.86 2.86 3.29
C TYR A 7 -7.11 4.20 2.57
N VAL A 8 -7.86 5.10 3.20
CA VAL A 8 -8.13 6.43 2.65
C VAL A 8 -6.83 7.21 2.41
N VAL A 9 -5.87 7.15 3.33
CA VAL A 9 -4.56 7.80 3.16
C VAL A 9 -3.83 7.25 1.93
N PHE A 10 -3.75 5.93 1.75
CA PHE A 10 -3.14 5.34 0.56
C PHE A 10 -3.87 5.73 -0.73
N VAL A 11 -5.21 5.73 -0.71
CA VAL A 11 -6.00 6.15 -1.86
C VAL A 11 -5.72 7.60 -2.25
N LEU A 12 -5.66 8.52 -1.28
CA LEU A 12 -5.38 9.93 -1.53
C LEU A 12 -3.97 10.16 -2.09
N ILE A 13 -2.95 9.49 -1.55
CA ILE A 13 -1.58 9.58 -2.05
C ILE A 13 -1.51 9.08 -3.50
N GLY A 14 -2.06 7.90 -3.78
CA GLY A 14 -2.03 7.35 -5.12
C GLY A 14 -2.87 8.15 -6.12
N ALA A 15 -3.99 8.76 -5.68
CA ALA A 15 -4.77 9.67 -6.53
C ALA A 15 -3.98 10.92 -6.91
N ALA A 16 -3.22 11.51 -5.98
CA ALA A 16 -2.34 12.65 -6.26
C ALA A 16 -1.23 12.29 -7.26
N ILE A 17 -0.62 11.11 -7.10
CA ILE A 17 0.40 10.59 -8.03
C ILE A 17 -0.21 10.34 -9.41
N ALA A 18 -1.37 9.68 -9.48
CA ALA A 18 -2.07 9.41 -10.73
C ALA A 18 -2.44 10.71 -11.48
N ALA A 19 -2.90 11.73 -10.76
CA ALA A 19 -3.19 13.04 -11.33
C ALA A 19 -1.93 13.71 -11.89
N GLY A 20 -0.81 13.67 -11.15
CA GLY A 20 0.47 14.23 -11.61
C GLY A 20 1.00 13.54 -12.87
N ILE A 21 0.97 12.20 -12.91
CA ILE A 21 1.42 11.43 -14.09
C ILE A 21 0.48 11.69 -15.28
N SER A 22 -0.83 11.68 -15.05
CA SER A 22 -1.82 11.96 -16.09
C SER A 22 -1.64 13.35 -16.70
N TYR A 23 -1.42 14.37 -15.87
CA TYR A 23 -1.15 15.73 -16.31
C TYR A 23 0.09 15.80 -17.20
N TYR A 24 1.16 15.10 -16.81
CA TYR A 24 2.36 15.00 -17.64
C TYR A 24 2.05 14.32 -18.98
N VAL A 25 1.35 13.19 -18.99
CA VAL A 25 0.97 12.49 -20.23
C VAL A 25 0.09 13.35 -21.13
N GLU A 26 -0.86 14.08 -20.55
CA GLU A 26 -1.73 15.01 -21.27
C GLU A 26 -0.93 16.09 -22.01
N MET A 27 0.09 16.65 -21.35
CA MET A 27 0.93 17.70 -21.91
C MET A 27 1.75 17.23 -23.13
N TYR A 28 2.18 15.97 -23.17
CA TYR A 28 3.09 15.46 -24.21
C TYR A 28 2.43 14.55 -25.25
N VAL A 29 1.25 13.99 -24.97
CA VAL A 29 0.61 12.98 -25.83
C VAL A 29 -0.76 13.46 -26.32
N SER A 30 -1.74 13.53 -25.42
CA SER A 30 -3.10 14.06 -25.69
C SER A 30 -3.95 14.00 -24.43
N VAL A 31 -5.03 14.80 -24.40
CA VAL A 31 -6.06 14.76 -23.34
C VAL A 31 -6.64 13.35 -23.14
N THR A 32 -6.95 12.65 -24.23
CA THR A 32 -7.49 11.29 -24.15
C THR A 32 -6.50 10.32 -23.53
N ALA A 33 -5.21 10.41 -23.89
CA ALA A 33 -4.17 9.57 -23.29
C ALA A 33 -4.02 9.86 -21.80
N GLY A 34 -3.98 11.14 -21.41
CA GLY A 34 -3.94 11.56 -20.01
C GLY A 34 -5.10 11.00 -19.20
N LEU A 35 -6.33 11.12 -19.70
CA LEU A 35 -7.53 10.57 -19.06
C LEU A 35 -7.47 9.05 -18.87
N ILE A 36 -7.08 8.31 -19.91
CA ILE A 36 -6.93 6.85 -19.82
C ILE A 36 -5.87 6.49 -18.77
N THR A 37 -4.73 7.19 -18.77
CA THR A 37 -3.67 6.98 -17.77
C THR A 37 -4.15 7.27 -16.35
N PHE A 38 -4.88 8.37 -16.14
CA PHE A 38 -5.46 8.69 -14.82
C PHE A 38 -6.37 7.57 -14.33
N LEU A 39 -7.33 7.15 -15.15
CA LEU A 39 -8.30 6.13 -14.79
C LEU A 39 -7.60 4.80 -14.49
N ALA A 40 -6.66 4.38 -15.34
CA ALA A 40 -5.91 3.16 -15.14
C ALA A 40 -5.17 3.18 -13.80
N LEU A 41 -4.38 4.23 -13.54
CA LEU A 41 -3.61 4.36 -12.31
C LEU A 41 -4.50 4.49 -11.08
N PHE A 42 -5.60 5.25 -11.18
CA PHE A 42 -6.55 5.44 -10.09
C PHE A 42 -7.20 4.11 -9.68
N PHE A 43 -7.72 3.33 -10.63
CA PHE A 43 -8.34 2.04 -10.29
C PHE A 43 -7.31 1.01 -9.81
N THR A 44 -6.11 0.97 -10.39
CA THR A 44 -5.02 0.12 -9.88
C THR A 44 -4.64 0.52 -8.45
N ASN A 45 -4.65 1.82 -8.12
CA ASN A 45 -4.39 2.32 -6.78
C ASN A 45 -5.41 1.80 -5.75
N PHE A 46 -6.69 1.68 -6.11
CA PHE A 46 -7.70 1.11 -5.20
C PHE A 46 -7.37 -0.33 -4.79
N VAL A 47 -7.03 -1.18 -5.77
CA VAL A 47 -6.70 -2.59 -5.51
C VAL A 47 -5.41 -2.70 -4.70
N THR A 48 -4.37 -1.95 -5.08
CA THR A 48 -3.08 -2.00 -4.39
C THR A 48 -3.15 -1.42 -2.97
N ALA A 49 -3.87 -0.33 -2.76
CA ALA A 49 -4.12 0.24 -1.44
C ALA A 49 -4.89 -0.74 -0.55
N TRP A 50 -5.89 -1.44 -1.11
CA TRP A 50 -6.65 -2.44 -0.35
C TRP A 50 -5.76 -3.60 0.11
N LEU A 51 -4.96 -4.17 -0.79
CA LEU A 51 -4.01 -5.23 -0.46
C LEU A 51 -2.97 -4.76 0.57
N ALA A 52 -2.43 -3.54 0.40
CA ALA A 52 -1.46 -2.97 1.32
C ALA A 52 -2.05 -2.82 2.74
N VAL A 53 -3.31 -2.40 2.87
CA VAL A 53 -3.99 -2.32 4.18
C VAL A 53 -4.19 -3.70 4.78
N ILE A 54 -4.58 -4.72 4.00
CA ILE A 54 -4.70 -6.10 4.49
C ILE A 54 -3.35 -6.56 5.08
N PHE A 55 -2.26 -6.44 4.33
CA PHE A 55 -0.94 -6.86 4.80
C PHE A 55 -0.45 -6.08 6.03
N ALA A 56 -0.77 -4.78 6.11
CA ALA A 56 -0.44 -3.96 7.26
C ALA A 56 -1.24 -4.36 8.51
N MET A 57 -2.53 -4.67 8.35
CA MET A 57 -3.43 -5.05 9.44
C MET A 57 -3.20 -6.48 9.94
N ASP A 58 -2.94 -7.42 9.04
CA ASP A 58 -2.66 -8.83 9.38
C ASP A 58 -1.30 -9.01 10.05
N GLY A 59 -0.49 -7.95 10.15
CA GLY A 59 0.82 -8.01 10.77
C GLY A 59 1.85 -8.78 9.94
N SER A 60 1.54 -9.09 8.67
CA SER A 60 2.47 -9.69 7.71
C SER A 60 3.76 -8.88 7.62
N LEU A 61 3.66 -7.55 7.62
CA LEU A 61 4.81 -6.64 7.69
C LEU A 61 5.60 -6.73 8.99
N ARG A 62 4.97 -7.15 10.10
CA ARG A 62 5.59 -7.28 11.42
C ARG A 62 6.41 -8.58 11.55
N ASN A 63 5.96 -9.65 10.88
CA ASN A 63 6.67 -10.93 10.81
C ASN A 63 7.80 -10.93 9.76
N ALA A 64 7.75 -10.07 8.75
CA ALA A 64 8.81 -9.94 7.74
C ALA A 64 10.18 -9.57 8.35
N THR A 65 10.19 -8.91 9.51
CA THR A 65 11.41 -8.51 10.23
C THR A 65 11.96 -9.58 11.22
N GLY A 66 11.48 -10.83 11.19
CA GLY A 66 12.00 -11.92 12.04
C GLY A 66 11.75 -11.77 13.55
N ARG A 67 11.03 -10.72 13.96
CA ARG A 67 10.79 -10.37 15.37
C ARG A 67 9.91 -11.39 16.09
N ALA A 68 8.99 -12.05 15.37
CA ALA A 68 8.18 -13.13 15.91
C ALA A 68 9.01 -14.40 16.18
N GLU A 69 9.92 -14.74 15.26
CA GLU A 69 10.84 -15.88 15.44
C GLU A 69 11.83 -15.62 16.59
N GLN A 70 12.37 -14.41 16.70
CA GLN A 70 13.26 -14.05 17.81
C GLN A 70 12.56 -14.14 19.18
N LEU A 71 11.32 -13.67 19.28
CA LEU A 71 10.53 -13.76 20.52
C LEU A 71 10.17 -15.20 20.88
N GLU A 72 9.91 -16.06 19.88
CA GLU A 72 9.65 -17.48 20.10
C GLU A 72 10.91 -18.23 20.56
N ILE A 73 12.07 -17.91 19.99
CA ILE A 73 13.37 -18.47 20.40
C ILE A 73 13.66 -18.05 21.84
N GLU A 74 13.54 -16.77 22.19
CA GLU A 74 13.73 -16.27 23.56
C GLU A 74 12.78 -16.93 24.58
N ALA A 75 11.52 -17.16 24.19
CA ALA A 75 10.53 -17.81 25.03
C ALA A 75 10.84 -19.29 25.26
N LYS A 76 11.35 -20.00 24.24
CA LYS A 76 11.80 -21.39 24.39
C LYS A 76 13.05 -21.49 25.27
N THR A 77 14.03 -20.60 25.10
CA THR A 77 15.24 -20.57 25.94
C THR A 77 14.91 -20.31 27.40
N ARG A 78 13.96 -19.41 27.71
CA ARG A 78 13.53 -19.14 29.10
C ARG A 78 12.77 -20.27 29.78
N ARG A 79 12.18 -21.21 29.02
CA ARG A 79 11.46 -22.37 29.56
C ARG A 79 12.35 -23.61 29.68
N ALA A 80 13.54 -23.59 29.09
CA ALA A 80 14.52 -24.68 29.13
C ALA A 80 15.51 -24.54 30.31
N HIS A 81 15.50 -23.40 31.01
CA HIS A 81 16.17 -23.16 32.29
C HIS A 81 15.14 -23.17 33.43
#